data_AF-A0A7Z0TKS3-F1
#
_entry.id   AF-A0A7Z0TKS3-F1
#
_cell.length_a   1.000
_cell.length_b   1.000
_cell.length_c   1.000
_cell.angle_alpha   90.00
_cell.angle_beta   90.00
_cell.angle_gamma   90.00
#
_symmetry.space_group_name_H-M   'P 1'
#
loop_
_entity.id
_entity.type
_entity.pdbx_description
1 polymer ?
#
loop_
_entity_poly.entity_id
_entity_poly.type
_entity_poly.pdbx_seq_one_letter_code
_entity_poly.pdbx_strand_id
1 'polypeptide(L)'
;MAVLFFDIGATLADAHVQPDGSLVLRPRPRVENVLDAFGTQWRKGIISDPGPSLGAAERAEAALRRAFAARFPDEDLIHWGRKNSRTIFDTAAASAVAAGEEDASVFVGEDAQERAFAREAGMRTAPHPVFTRAAVEDRPVLWARITLPDGTGLPELETAASAAEVVPVHVASERLVLAMTTTRGAAALADAGFLPDLRGAVE
;
A
#
# COMPACT_ATOMS: atom_id res chain seq x y z
N MET A 1 4.06 4.85 18.50
CA MET A 1 4.31 4.85 17.04
C MET A 1 3.11 4.23 16.36
N ALA A 2 2.71 4.71 15.18
CA ALA A 2 1.58 4.10 14.49
C ALA A 2 1.90 2.66 14.05
N VAL A 3 0.95 1.73 14.22
CA VAL A 3 1.02 0.42 13.56
C VAL A 3 0.65 0.59 12.09
N LEU A 4 1.41 -0.08 11.22
CA LEU A 4 1.21 -0.05 9.77
C LEU A 4 0.51 -1.34 9.33
N PHE A 5 -0.79 -1.26 9.08
CA PHE A 5 -1.57 -2.36 8.53
C PHE A 5 -1.60 -2.30 7.01
N PHE A 6 -1.41 -3.44 6.37
CA PHE A 6 -1.44 -3.57 4.93
C PHE A 6 -2.49 -4.58 4.49
N ASP A 7 -3.22 -4.23 3.44
CA ASP A 7 -3.91 -5.21 2.63
C ASP A 7 -2.90 -6.05 1.81
N ILE A 8 -3.31 -7.25 1.36
CA ILE A 8 -2.46 -8.11 0.53
C ILE A 8 -2.76 -7.93 -0.95
N GLY A 9 -3.98 -8.25 -1.40
CA GLY A 9 -4.32 -8.39 -2.80
C GLY A 9 -4.28 -7.06 -3.54
N ALA A 10 -3.55 -6.98 -4.66
CA ALA A 10 -3.34 -5.75 -5.45
C ALA A 10 -2.64 -4.60 -4.68
N THR A 11 -2.35 -4.78 -3.39
CA THR A 11 -1.63 -3.85 -2.52
C THR A 11 -0.17 -4.29 -2.32
N LEU A 12 0.07 -5.37 -1.56
CA LEU A 12 1.40 -5.92 -1.34
C LEU A 12 1.81 -6.92 -2.42
N ALA A 13 0.86 -7.72 -2.92
CA ALA A 13 1.13 -8.82 -3.82
C ALA A 13 -0.04 -9.10 -4.77
N ASP A 14 0.30 -9.66 -5.93
CA ASP A 14 -0.67 -10.31 -6.80
C ASP A 14 -0.87 -11.75 -6.30
N ALA A 15 -2.12 -12.10 -6.00
CA ALA A 15 -2.51 -13.38 -5.43
C ALA A 15 -2.87 -14.37 -6.54
N HIS A 16 -2.24 -15.55 -6.53
CA HIS A 16 -2.46 -16.59 -7.53
C HIS A 16 -2.77 -17.93 -6.88
N VAL A 17 -3.96 -18.46 -7.16
CA VAL A 17 -4.34 -19.83 -6.79
C VAL A 17 -3.72 -20.81 -7.78
N GLN A 18 -2.96 -21.76 -7.27
CA GLN A 18 -2.33 -22.83 -8.05
C GLN A 18 -3.31 -23.97 -8.34
N PRO A 19 -3.01 -24.87 -9.30
CA PRO A 19 -3.86 -26.02 -9.60
C PRO A 19 -4.09 -26.98 -8.42
N ASP A 20 -3.16 -27.03 -7.47
CA ASP A 20 -3.26 -27.81 -6.23
C ASP A 20 -4.10 -27.12 -5.12
N GLY A 21 -4.66 -25.94 -5.43
CA GLY A 21 -5.43 -25.11 -4.50
C GLY A 21 -4.58 -24.26 -3.56
N SER A 22 -3.25 -24.34 -3.63
CA SER A 22 -2.36 -23.49 -2.82
C SER A 22 -2.39 -22.04 -3.30
N LEU A 23 -2.13 -21.10 -2.38
CA LEU A 23 -2.01 -19.68 -2.70
C LEU A 23 -0.54 -19.28 -2.81
N VAL A 24 -0.20 -18.58 -3.89
CA VAL A 24 1.10 -17.94 -4.09
C VAL A 24 0.89 -16.43 -4.15
N LEU A 25 1.65 -15.71 -3.34
CA LEU A 25 1.72 -14.24 -3.38
C LEU A 25 2.97 -13.83 -4.14
N ARG A 26 2.82 -13.02 -5.19
CA ARG A 26 3.94 -12.40 -5.90
C ARG A 26 4.04 -10.95 -5.47
N PRO A 27 5.07 -10.55 -4.70
CA PRO A 27 5.22 -9.16 -4.26
C PRO A 27 5.17 -8.20 -5.44
N ARG A 28 4.43 -7.09 -5.29
CA ARG A 28 4.39 -6.04 -6.31
C ARG A 28 5.69 -5.23 -6.29
N PRO A 29 6.04 -4.53 -7.38
CA PRO A 29 7.25 -3.73 -7.43
C PRO A 29 7.38 -2.78 -6.23
N ARG A 30 8.60 -2.67 -5.71
CA ARG A 30 9.00 -1.77 -4.61
C ARG A 30 8.40 -2.08 -3.23
N VAL A 31 7.48 -3.04 -3.11
CA VAL A 31 6.83 -3.38 -1.82
C VAL A 31 7.86 -3.80 -0.78
N GLU A 32 8.78 -4.69 -1.14
CA GLU A 32 9.81 -5.16 -0.20
C GLU A 32 10.70 -4.00 0.27
N ASN A 33 11.17 -3.15 -0.64
CA ASN A 33 11.97 -1.97 -0.32
C ASN A 33 11.23 -1.02 0.63
N VAL A 34 9.92 -0.83 0.43
CA VAL A 34 9.08 -0.02 1.32
C VAL A 34 9.02 -0.64 2.71
N LEU A 35 8.69 -1.94 2.81
CA LEU A 35 8.59 -2.63 4.09
C LEU A 35 9.92 -2.60 4.85
N ASP A 36 11.04 -2.76 4.13
CA ASP A 36 12.39 -2.74 4.69
C ASP A 36 12.81 -1.33 5.15
N ALA A 37 12.36 -0.27 4.46
CA ALA A 37 12.63 1.12 4.85
C ALA A 37 11.97 1.53 6.18
N PHE A 38 10.93 0.83 6.60
CA PHE A 38 10.38 0.97 7.95
C PHE A 38 11.17 0.15 8.98
N GLY A 39 11.83 -0.94 8.58
CA GLY A 39 12.64 -1.76 9.48
C GLY A 39 11.83 -2.37 10.63
N THR A 40 12.49 -2.91 11.65
CA THR A 40 11.84 -3.59 12.79
C THR A 40 11.26 -2.64 13.84
N GLN A 41 11.64 -1.37 13.81
CA GLN A 41 11.15 -0.34 14.74
C GLN A 41 9.66 0.02 14.52
N TRP A 42 9.14 -0.16 13.30
CA TRP A 42 7.72 0.01 13.01
C TRP A 42 7.04 -1.36 13.03
N ARG A 43 6.01 -1.49 13.88
CA ARG A 43 5.15 -2.67 13.87
C ARG A 43 4.29 -2.67 12.61
N LYS A 44 4.23 -3.84 11.98
CA LYS A 44 3.54 -4.05 10.72
C LYS A 44 2.56 -5.19 10.89
N GLY A 45 1.34 -4.99 10.40
CA GLY A 45 0.25 -5.94 10.45
C GLY A 45 -0.41 -6.12 9.10
N ILE A 46 -1.38 -7.04 9.05
CA ILE A 46 -2.18 -7.33 7.88
C ILE A 46 -3.66 -7.13 8.22
N ILE A 47 -4.41 -6.53 7.30
CA ILE A 47 -5.88 -6.58 7.28
C ILE A 47 -6.27 -7.02 5.87
N SER A 48 -6.73 -8.27 5.72
CA SER A 48 -6.99 -8.83 4.39
C SER A 48 -8.20 -9.75 4.40
N ASP A 49 -8.97 -9.74 3.31
CA ASP A 49 -10.05 -10.69 3.09
C ASP A 49 -9.50 -11.89 2.31
N PRO A 50 -9.40 -13.09 2.91
CA PRO A 50 -8.90 -14.27 2.22
C PRO A 50 -9.96 -14.91 1.29
N GLY A 51 -11.19 -14.41 1.32
CA GLY A 51 -12.33 -14.97 0.60
C GLY A 51 -13.10 -16.03 1.39
N PRO A 52 -14.27 -16.48 0.88
CA PRO A 52 -15.24 -17.25 1.66
C PRO A 52 -14.98 -18.76 1.71
N SER A 53 -14.02 -19.27 0.95
CA SER A 53 -13.78 -20.72 0.85
C SER A 53 -13.23 -21.30 2.16
N LEU A 54 -13.61 -22.54 2.48
CA LEU A 54 -13.05 -23.25 3.64
C LEU A 54 -11.50 -23.30 3.54
N GLY A 55 -10.81 -23.01 4.64
CA GLY A 55 -9.35 -23.01 4.70
C GLY A 55 -8.69 -21.78 4.05
N ALA A 56 -9.45 -20.75 3.67
CA ALA A 56 -8.90 -19.60 2.95
C ALA A 56 -7.90 -18.80 3.80
N ALA A 57 -8.21 -18.55 5.07
CA ALA A 57 -7.33 -17.81 5.97
C ALA A 57 -6.01 -18.56 6.19
N GLU A 58 -6.07 -19.87 6.39
CA GLU A 58 -4.89 -20.73 6.58
C GLU A 58 -4.01 -20.76 5.33
N ARG A 59 -4.61 -20.81 4.14
CA ARG A 59 -3.87 -20.71 2.88
C ARG A 59 -3.25 -19.34 2.68
N ALA A 60 -3.98 -18.27 3.02
CA ALA A 60 -3.49 -16.90 2.94
C ALA A 60 -2.33 -16.67 3.90
N GLU A 61 -2.44 -17.16 5.13
CA GLU A 61 -1.39 -17.11 6.14
C GLU A 61 -0.14 -17.88 5.72
N ALA A 62 -0.30 -19.12 5.23
CA ALA A 62 0.83 -19.90 4.72
C ALA A 62 1.53 -19.19 3.55
N ALA A 63 0.77 -18.53 2.67
CA ALA A 63 1.32 -17.77 1.56
C ALA A 63 2.01 -16.47 2.01
N LEU A 64 1.43 -15.76 2.99
CA LEU A 64 2.02 -14.59 3.62
C LEU A 64 3.36 -14.94 4.28
N ARG A 65 3.41 -16.01 5.07
CA ARG A 65 4.66 -16.48 5.69
C ARG A 65 5.71 -16.83 4.62
N ARG A 66 5.33 -17.54 3.54
CA ARG A 66 6.28 -17.85 2.45
C ARG A 66 6.85 -16.61 1.75
N ALA A 67 6.01 -15.61 1.47
CA ALA A 67 6.41 -14.43 0.71
C ALA A 67 7.04 -13.32 1.57
N PHE A 68 6.66 -13.22 2.85
CA PHE A 68 6.96 -12.06 3.71
C PHE A 68 7.34 -12.44 5.16
N ALA A 69 7.78 -13.68 5.44
CA ALA A 69 8.04 -14.20 6.80
C ALA A 69 8.67 -13.20 7.78
N ALA A 70 9.76 -12.53 7.39
CA ALA A 70 10.51 -11.65 8.28
C ALA A 70 9.87 -10.25 8.47
N ARG A 71 8.85 -9.90 7.67
CA ARG A 71 8.28 -8.55 7.61
C ARG A 71 7.01 -8.39 8.43
N PHE A 72 6.33 -9.49 8.78
CA PHE A 72 5.13 -9.50 9.62
C PHE A 72 5.29 -10.54 10.74
N PRO A 73 6.17 -10.29 11.73
CA PRO A 73 6.47 -11.26 12.79
C PRO A 73 5.41 -11.33 13.90
N ASP A 74 4.45 -10.42 13.92
CA ASP A 74 3.50 -10.22 15.00
C ASP A 74 2.13 -10.77 14.63
N GLU A 75 1.82 -11.97 15.12
CA GLU A 75 0.58 -12.69 14.77
C GLU A 75 -0.67 -11.95 15.29
N ASP A 76 -0.57 -11.18 16.37
CA ASP A 76 -1.68 -10.39 16.94
C ASP A 76 -2.07 -9.17 16.08
N LEU A 77 -1.24 -8.86 15.07
CA LEU A 77 -1.48 -7.79 14.10
C LEU A 77 -1.95 -8.32 12.74
N ILE A 78 -2.25 -9.62 12.63
CA ILE A 78 -2.75 -10.24 11.39
C ILE A 78 -4.26 -10.49 11.52
N HIS A 79 -5.05 -9.74 10.77
CA HIS A 79 -6.51 -9.79 10.80
C HIS A 79 -7.06 -10.30 9.47
N TRP A 80 -7.69 -11.48 9.51
CA TRP A 80 -8.36 -12.09 8.36
C TRP A 80 -9.87 -11.85 8.44
N GLY A 81 -10.43 -11.25 7.40
CA GLY A 81 -11.89 -11.09 7.32
C GLY A 81 -12.33 -10.08 6.28
N ARG A 82 -13.66 -10.01 6.09
CA ARG A 82 -14.28 -9.14 5.09
C ARG A 82 -14.06 -7.67 5.46
N LYS A 83 -13.65 -6.86 4.48
CA LYS A 83 -13.42 -5.41 4.61
C LYS A 83 -14.63 -4.59 4.12
N ASN A 84 -15.84 -5.09 4.35
CA ASN A 84 -17.09 -4.48 3.90
C ASN A 84 -17.78 -3.60 4.96
N SER A 85 -17.11 -3.35 6.08
CA SER A 85 -17.54 -2.47 7.17
C SER A 85 -16.34 -2.04 8.01
N ARG A 86 -16.51 -1.04 8.88
CA ARG A 86 -15.49 -0.59 9.84
C ARG A 86 -15.03 -1.64 10.86
N THR A 87 -15.81 -2.71 11.08
CA THR A 87 -15.63 -3.66 12.19
C THR A 87 -14.23 -4.28 12.28
N ILE A 88 -13.67 -4.73 11.15
CA ILE A 88 -12.34 -5.34 11.14
C ILE A 88 -11.24 -4.30 11.38
N PHE A 89 -11.44 -3.07 10.91
CA PHE A 89 -10.51 -1.96 11.13
C PHE A 89 -10.53 -1.50 12.59
N ASP A 90 -11.70 -1.46 13.24
CA ASP A 90 -11.82 -1.22 14.68
C ASP A 90 -11.09 -2.30 15.48
N THR A 91 -11.20 -3.56 15.06
CA THR A 91 -10.53 -4.69 15.71
C THR A 91 -9.01 -4.58 15.59
N ALA A 92 -8.51 -4.22 14.40
CA ALA A 92 -7.09 -3.99 14.17
C ALA A 92 -6.55 -2.79 14.95
N ALA A 93 -7.28 -1.67 14.97
CA ALA A 93 -6.92 -0.50 15.77
C ALA A 93 -6.89 -0.83 17.27
N ALA A 94 -7.85 -1.61 17.77
CA ALA A 94 -7.85 -2.07 19.15
C ALA A 94 -6.66 -2.99 19.46
N SER A 95 -6.24 -3.86 18.53
CA SER A 95 -5.06 -4.71 18.73
C SER A 95 -3.76 -3.89 18.78
N ALA A 96 -3.65 -2.81 17.99
CA ALA A 96 -2.54 -1.86 18.08
C ALA A 96 -2.46 -1.17 19.46
N VAL A 97 -3.60 -0.70 19.98
CA VAL A 97 -3.67 -0.08 21.33
C VAL A 97 -3.33 -1.08 22.43
N ALA A 98 -3.85 -2.31 22.34
CA ALA A 98 -3.52 -3.37 23.29
C ALA A 98 -2.02 -3.71 23.27
N ALA A 99 -1.38 -3.52 22.13
CA ALA A 99 0.04 -3.71 21.94
C ALA A 99 0.90 -2.51 22.40
N GLY A 100 0.27 -1.47 22.97
CA GLY A 100 0.93 -0.32 23.60
C GLY A 100 1.11 0.90 22.70
N GLU A 101 0.47 0.94 21.53
CA GLU A 101 0.63 2.05 20.59
C GLU A 101 -0.47 3.11 20.75
N GLU A 102 -0.06 4.36 20.90
CA GLU A 102 -0.97 5.50 21.15
C GLU A 102 -1.30 6.31 19.88
N ASP A 103 -0.47 6.20 18.85
CA ASP A 103 -0.68 6.93 17.59
C ASP A 103 -1.74 6.25 16.74
N ALA A 104 -2.52 7.05 16.01
CA ALA A 104 -3.47 6.53 15.02
C ALA A 104 -2.76 5.63 14.01
N SER A 105 -3.23 4.39 13.92
CA SER A 105 -2.74 3.37 12.98
C SER A 105 -2.92 3.82 11.53
N VAL A 106 -2.12 3.24 10.63
CA VAL A 106 -2.20 3.48 9.19
C VAL A 106 -2.71 2.22 8.52
N PHE A 107 -3.70 2.35 7.64
CA PHE A 107 -4.11 1.28 6.72
C PHE A 107 -3.65 1.61 5.29
N VAL A 108 -2.99 0.66 4.66
CA VAL A 108 -2.52 0.75 3.28
C VAL A 108 -3.26 -0.29 2.44
N GLY A 109 -4.02 0.16 1.45
CA GLY A 109 -4.82 -0.69 0.58
C GLY A 109 -5.24 0.06 -0.67
N GLU A 110 -5.37 -0.62 -1.81
CA GLU A 110 -5.73 -0.01 -3.09
C GLU A 110 -7.20 0.42 -3.19
N ASP A 111 -8.09 -0.29 -2.48
CA ASP A 111 -9.54 -0.08 -2.59
C ASP A 111 -9.97 1.17 -1.79
N ALA A 112 -10.66 2.10 -2.46
CA ALA A 112 -11.08 3.36 -1.86
C ALA A 112 -12.19 3.19 -0.81
N GLN A 113 -13.07 2.19 -0.97
CA GLN A 113 -14.15 1.92 -0.03
C GLN A 113 -13.60 1.32 1.27
N GLU A 114 -12.63 0.41 1.18
CA GLU A 114 -11.92 -0.13 2.34
C GLU A 114 -11.16 0.97 3.10
N ARG A 115 -10.49 1.87 2.38
CA ARG A 115 -9.87 3.07 3.00
C ARG A 115 -10.92 3.94 3.69
N ALA A 116 -12.12 4.09 3.14
CA ALA A 116 -13.19 4.85 3.79
C ALA A 116 -13.59 4.22 5.14
N PHE A 117 -13.76 2.90 5.20
CA PHE A 117 -14.04 2.21 6.46
C PHE A 117 -12.87 2.29 7.46
N ALA A 118 -11.63 2.24 6.99
CA ALA A 118 -10.46 2.45 7.85
C ALA A 118 -10.44 3.86 8.46
N ARG A 119 -10.79 4.89 7.65
CA ARG A 119 -10.94 6.28 8.14
C ARG A 119 -12.05 6.42 9.17
N GLU A 120 -13.19 5.75 8.97
CA GLU A 120 -14.28 5.69 9.96
C GLU A 120 -13.85 5.06 11.29
N ALA A 121 -12.90 4.12 11.25
CA ALA A 121 -12.25 3.51 12.41
C ALA A 121 -11.12 4.37 13.01
N GLY A 122 -10.91 5.60 12.51
CA GLY A 122 -9.90 6.53 13.02
C GLY A 122 -8.47 6.27 12.50
N MET A 123 -8.32 5.43 11.48
CA MET A 123 -7.02 5.17 10.86
C MET A 123 -6.70 6.23 9.80
N ARG A 124 -5.41 6.52 9.63
CA ARG A 124 -4.90 7.22 8.43
C ARG A 124 -4.75 6.22 7.29
N THR A 125 -4.80 6.68 6.05
CA THR A 125 -4.82 5.76 4.91
C THR A 125 -3.87 6.13 3.78
N ALA A 126 -3.35 5.11 3.09
CA ALA A 126 -2.58 5.28 1.86
C ALA A 126 -3.09 4.33 0.75
N PRO A 127 -3.16 4.78 -0.51
CA PRO A 127 -3.63 3.95 -1.63
C PRO A 127 -2.57 2.98 -2.16
N HIS A 128 -1.31 3.11 -1.72
CA HIS A 128 -0.20 2.28 -2.17
C HIS A 128 0.92 2.25 -1.13
N PRO A 129 1.67 1.14 -0.96
CA PRO A 129 2.76 1.04 0.02
C PRO A 129 3.80 2.16 -0.06
N VAL A 130 4.13 2.63 -1.25
CA VAL A 130 5.06 3.78 -1.46
C VAL A 130 4.64 5.03 -0.67
N PHE A 131 3.35 5.22 -0.40
CA PHE A 131 2.81 6.37 0.33
C PHE A 131 2.61 6.13 1.84
N THR A 132 3.04 4.99 2.37
CA THR A 132 2.88 4.67 3.80
C THR A 132 3.48 5.76 4.69
N ARG A 133 4.68 6.28 4.32
CA ARG A 133 5.35 7.35 5.08
C ARG A 133 4.53 8.65 5.02
N ALA A 134 3.94 8.95 3.87
CA ALA A 134 3.09 10.11 3.71
C ALA A 134 1.85 10.03 4.62
N ALA A 135 1.20 8.86 4.72
CA ALA A 135 0.09 8.66 5.65
C ALA A 135 0.52 8.77 7.12
N VAL A 136 1.69 8.24 7.48
CA VAL A 136 2.29 8.44 8.82
C VAL A 136 2.55 9.91 9.14
N GLU A 137 2.84 10.73 8.13
CA GLU A 137 3.11 12.16 8.27
C GLU A 137 1.88 13.03 8.01
N ASP A 138 0.69 12.42 7.85
CA ASP A 138 -0.56 13.08 7.49
C ASP A 138 -0.46 13.96 6.23
N ARG A 139 0.33 13.51 5.26
CA ARG A 139 0.51 14.17 3.96
C ARG A 139 -0.42 13.57 2.92
N PRO A 140 -1.07 14.41 2.09
CA PRO A 140 -1.98 13.92 1.06
C PRO A 140 -1.22 13.23 -0.08
N VAL A 141 -1.88 12.25 -0.68
CA VAL A 141 -1.53 11.71 -2.00
C VAL A 141 -2.45 12.37 -3.01
N LEU A 142 -1.87 12.80 -4.13
CA LEU A 142 -2.53 13.55 -5.18
C LEU A 142 -2.49 12.76 -6.48
N TRP A 143 -3.54 12.88 -7.28
CA TRP A 143 -3.48 12.51 -8.68
C TRP A 143 -2.53 13.47 -9.43
N ALA A 144 -1.82 12.96 -10.42
CA ALA A 144 -0.96 13.76 -11.29
C ALA A 144 -1.06 13.29 -12.74
N ARG A 145 -0.97 14.24 -13.66
CA ARG A 145 -0.73 13.99 -15.08
C ARG A 145 0.71 14.30 -15.38
N ILE A 146 1.44 13.35 -15.95
CA ILE A 146 2.85 13.49 -16.29
C ILE A 146 2.96 13.44 -17.80
N THR A 147 3.32 14.56 -18.41
CA THR A 147 3.66 14.60 -19.83
C THR A 147 5.15 14.29 -19.98
N LEU A 148 5.47 13.26 -20.77
CA LEU A 148 6.85 12.88 -21.03
C LEU A 148 7.54 13.96 -21.90
N PRO A 149 8.69 14.49 -21.48
CA PRO A 149 9.51 15.40 -22.29
C PRO A 149 9.96 14.76 -23.60
N ASP A 150 10.34 15.59 -24.58
CA ASP A 150 10.97 15.08 -25.81
C ASP A 150 12.26 14.31 -25.49
N GLY A 151 12.46 13.16 -26.15
CA GLY A 151 13.64 12.32 -25.94
C GLY A 151 13.65 11.53 -24.63
N THR A 152 12.57 11.58 -23.84
CA THR A 152 12.41 10.82 -22.59
C THR A 152 11.24 9.84 -22.74
N GLY A 153 11.41 8.60 -22.29
CA GLY A 153 10.41 7.55 -22.38
C GLY A 153 9.87 7.10 -21.02
N LEU A 154 9.06 6.04 -21.08
CA LEU A 154 8.56 5.35 -19.89
C LEU A 154 9.68 4.78 -19.00
N PRO A 155 10.79 4.22 -19.52
CA PRO A 155 11.87 3.68 -18.68
C PRO A 155 12.54 4.75 -17.80
N GLU A 156 12.74 5.95 -18.33
CA GLU A 156 13.31 7.07 -17.58
C GLU A 156 12.33 7.56 -16.50
N LEU A 157 11.03 7.63 -16.82
CA LEU A 157 10.00 7.96 -15.84
C LEU A 157 9.92 6.89 -14.73
N GLU A 158 9.99 5.61 -15.09
CA GLU A 158 9.96 4.50 -14.13
C GLU A 158 11.16 4.56 -13.18
N THR A 159 12.34 4.89 -13.71
CA THR A 159 13.56 5.08 -12.92
C THR A 159 13.38 6.23 -11.92
N ALA A 160 12.92 7.39 -12.38
CA ALA A 160 12.68 8.56 -11.52
C ALA A 160 11.58 8.28 -10.47
N ALA A 161 10.47 7.67 -10.88
CA ALA A 161 9.36 7.33 -9.99
C ALA A 161 9.75 6.28 -8.93
N SER A 162 10.64 5.35 -9.26
CA SER A 162 11.13 4.33 -8.34
C SER A 162 11.91 4.91 -7.17
N ALA A 163 12.60 6.04 -7.38
CA ALA A 163 13.35 6.77 -6.37
C ALA A 163 12.50 7.79 -5.58
N ALA A 164 11.24 8.01 -5.96
CA ALA A 164 10.38 9.06 -5.41
C ALA A 164 9.05 8.51 -4.84
N GLU A 165 8.32 9.35 -4.11
CA GLU A 165 6.94 9.05 -3.69
C GLU A 165 5.97 9.24 -4.87
N VAL A 166 6.10 8.38 -5.89
CA VAL A 166 5.32 8.41 -7.14
C VAL A 166 4.97 6.99 -7.53
N VAL A 167 3.74 6.78 -8.00
CA VAL A 167 3.28 5.49 -8.56
C VAL A 167 2.57 5.78 -9.88
N PRO A 168 3.17 5.44 -11.04
CA PRO A 168 2.47 5.43 -12.32
C PRO A 168 1.30 4.43 -12.26
N VAL A 169 0.12 4.85 -12.68
CA VAL A 169 -1.12 4.04 -12.60
C VAL A 169 -1.63 3.67 -13.99
N HIS A 170 -1.51 4.57 -14.96
CA HIS A 170 -2.05 4.35 -16.30
C HIS A 170 -1.26 5.13 -17.36
N VAL A 171 -0.94 4.49 -18.48
CA VAL A 171 -0.36 5.14 -19.66
C VAL A 171 -1.50 5.47 -20.62
N ALA A 172 -1.93 6.75 -20.61
CA ALA A 172 -3.06 7.22 -21.41
C ALA A 172 -2.68 7.43 -22.88
N SER A 173 -1.41 7.70 -23.16
CA SER A 173 -0.83 7.75 -24.50
C SER A 173 0.68 7.55 -24.42
N GLU A 174 1.37 7.49 -25.57
CA GLU A 174 2.84 7.44 -25.64
C GLU A 174 3.55 8.54 -24.84
N ARG A 175 2.84 9.64 -24.54
CA ARG A 175 3.40 10.82 -23.87
C ARG A 175 2.69 11.24 -22.61
N LEU A 176 1.63 10.56 -22.20
CA LEU A 176 0.83 10.96 -21.05
C LEU A 176 0.66 9.79 -20.09
N VAL A 177 1.13 9.98 -18.87
CA VAL A 177 1.02 9.02 -17.78
C VAL A 177 0.19 9.63 -16.65
N LEU A 178 -0.81 8.90 -16.18
CA LEU A 178 -1.52 9.21 -14.95
C LEU A 178 -0.81 8.52 -13.79
N ALA A 179 -0.55 9.26 -12.73
CA ALA A 179 0.16 8.79 -11.55
C ALA A 179 -0.50 9.25 -10.26
N MET A 180 -0.22 8.54 -9.19
CA MET A 180 -0.38 9.05 -7.83
C MET A 180 0.98 9.58 -7.36
N THR A 181 0.99 10.67 -6.60
CA THR A 181 2.22 11.28 -6.08
C THR A 181 1.95 12.08 -4.82
N THR A 182 2.97 12.33 -4.01
CA THR A 182 2.91 13.41 -3.01
C THR A 182 3.49 14.70 -3.57
N THR A 183 3.40 15.80 -2.82
CA THR A 183 4.12 17.04 -3.16
C THR A 183 5.62 16.84 -3.20
N ARG A 184 6.19 15.99 -2.32
CA ARG A 184 7.61 15.61 -2.34
C ARG A 184 7.96 14.78 -3.56
N GLY A 185 7.12 13.81 -3.91
CA GLY A 185 7.31 13.00 -5.12
C GLY A 185 7.26 13.84 -6.39
N ALA A 186 6.34 14.81 -6.45
CA ALA A 186 6.22 15.74 -7.56
C ALA A 186 7.45 16.65 -7.71
N ALA A 187 8.00 17.16 -6.59
CA ALA A 187 9.23 17.93 -6.60
C ALA A 187 10.42 17.09 -7.11
N ALA A 188 10.56 15.85 -6.63
CA ALA A 188 11.62 14.94 -7.10
C ALA A 188 11.51 14.62 -8.60
N LEU A 189 10.29 14.48 -9.14
CA LEU A 189 10.07 14.34 -10.58
C LEU A 189 10.45 15.61 -11.35
N ALA A 190 10.11 16.79 -10.82
CA ALA A 190 10.49 18.07 -11.40
C ALA A 190 12.01 18.23 -11.48
N ASP A 191 12.72 17.86 -10.42
CA ASP A 191 14.19 17.84 -10.39
C ASP A 191 14.79 16.84 -11.39
N ALA A 192 14.08 15.75 -11.68
CA ALA A 192 14.42 14.77 -12.70
C ALA A 192 14.00 15.17 -14.13
N GLY A 193 13.45 16.37 -14.32
CA GLY A 193 13.07 16.92 -15.63
C GLY A 193 11.65 16.57 -16.11
N PHE A 194 10.83 15.92 -15.28
CA PHE A 194 9.42 15.67 -15.59
C PHE A 194 8.55 16.79 -15.05
N LEU A 195 7.45 17.13 -15.72
CA LEU A 195 6.53 18.18 -15.27
C LEU A 195 5.21 17.57 -14.80
N PRO A 196 5.10 17.13 -13.52
CA PRO A 196 3.85 16.62 -12.99
C PRO A 196 2.84 17.74 -12.78
N ASP A 197 1.69 17.62 -13.43
CA ASP A 197 0.54 18.49 -13.28
C ASP A 197 -0.41 17.89 -12.22
N LEU A 198 -0.30 18.41 -11.00
CA LEU A 198 -1.02 17.95 -9.82
C LEU A 198 -2.52 18.21 -9.91
N ARG A 199 -3.29 17.24 -9.44
CA ARG A 199 -4.76 17.20 -9.45
C ARG A 199 -5.28 17.00 -8.04
N GLY A 200 -6.57 16.65 -7.92
CA GLY A 200 -7.21 16.42 -6.63
C GLY A 200 -6.57 15.29 -5.82
N ALA A 201 -6.93 15.22 -4.55
CA ALA A 201 -6.50 14.16 -3.66
C ALA A 201 -6.97 12.78 -4.15
N VAL A 202 -6.21 11.76 -3.82
CA VAL A 202 -6.65 10.36 -3.90
C VAL A 202 -7.41 10.05 -2.61
N GLU A 203 -8.68 9.67 -2.75
CA GLU A 203 -9.56 9.32 -1.61
C GLU A 203 -9.40 7.87 -1.16
#